data_AF-A0A7C4N783-F1
#
_entry.id   AF-A0A7C4N783-F1
#
_cell.length_a   1.000
_cell.length_b   1.000
_cell.length_c   1.000
_cell.angle_alpha   90.00
_cell.angle_beta   90.00
_cell.angle_gamma   90.00
#
_symmetry.space_group_name_H-M   'P 1'
#
loop_
_entity.id
_entity.type
_entity.pdbx_description
1 polymer ?
#
loop_
_entity_poly.entity_id
_entity_poly.type
_entity_poly.pdbx_seq_one_letter_code
_entity_poly.pdbx_strand_id
1 'polypeptide(L)'
;MTNLHDRLLIPDGNLAAINALLLNPDSRVIDALLKVVEKYGTPEEINRQAAEARQLDRLLARLDEIHSPYRADLDWLIEQRNKGAFISEADYRRAVLGDRADAMTFADDFAVTLEISAAQHFPWLIAEAKQAIEKRELMPGRFIRVRYMKESEADQGDLLAGMAAMQAIGASYVDTLDTKETDGSNVHLGGPDTITGYFGGIGQPNEYALKW
;
A
#
# COMPACT_ATOMS: atom_id res chain seq x y z
N MET A 1 33.36 -35.16 -8.57
CA MET A 1 32.79 -33.79 -8.53
C MET A 1 31.86 -33.73 -7.35
N THR A 2 32.12 -32.86 -6.37
CA THR A 2 31.26 -32.70 -5.19
C THR A 2 29.88 -32.23 -5.66
N ASN A 3 28.81 -32.80 -5.10
CA ASN A 3 27.45 -32.43 -5.43
C ASN A 3 27.23 -30.95 -5.06
N LEU A 4 26.67 -30.16 -5.97
CA LEU A 4 26.42 -28.73 -5.72
C LEU A 4 25.46 -28.51 -4.54
N HIS A 5 24.55 -29.45 -4.27
CA HIS A 5 23.67 -29.41 -3.10
C HIS A 5 24.46 -29.48 -1.78
N ASP A 6 25.57 -30.23 -1.73
CA ASP A 6 26.38 -30.36 -0.50
C ASP A 6 27.05 -29.04 -0.12
N ARG A 7 27.22 -28.11 -1.07
CA ARG A 7 27.76 -26.77 -0.82
C ARG A 7 26.74 -25.79 -0.22
N LEU A 8 25.46 -26.14 -0.26
CA LEU A 8 24.38 -25.36 0.38
C LEU A 8 24.27 -25.68 1.88
N LEU A 9 24.90 -26.77 2.35
CA LEU A 9 24.90 -27.13 3.77
C LEU A 9 25.65 -26.07 4.58
N ILE A 10 24.93 -25.37 5.45
CA ILE A 10 25.53 -24.48 6.44
C ILE A 10 26.10 -25.35 7.56
N PRO A 11 27.41 -25.31 7.84
CA PRO A 11 27.99 -26.11 8.91
C PRO A 11 27.40 -25.74 10.28
N ASP A 12 27.11 -26.73 11.11
CA ASP A 12 26.54 -26.51 12.46
C ASP A 12 27.40 -25.58 13.31
N GLY A 13 28.74 -25.65 13.16
CA GLY A 13 29.68 -24.76 13.84
C GLY A 13 29.48 -23.28 13.49
N ASN A 14 29.05 -22.97 12.26
CA ASN A 14 28.78 -21.59 11.85
C ASN A 14 27.49 -21.07 12.51
N LEU A 15 26.44 -21.90 12.54
CA LEU A 15 25.19 -21.55 13.23
C LEU A 15 25.43 -21.39 14.74
N ALA A 16 26.21 -22.28 15.34
CA ALA A 16 26.60 -22.19 16.75
C ALA A 16 27.38 -20.91 17.05
N ALA A 17 28.32 -20.52 16.18
CA ALA A 17 29.09 -19.28 16.34
C ALA A 17 28.20 -18.02 16.24
N ILE A 18 27.23 -18.00 15.31
CA ILE A 18 26.26 -16.91 15.18
C ILE A 18 25.41 -16.81 16.46
N ASN A 19 24.85 -17.93 16.92
CA ASN A 19 24.04 -17.95 18.15
C ASN A 19 24.86 -17.52 19.37
N ALA A 20 26.12 -17.94 19.47
CA ALA A 20 27.01 -17.52 20.55
C ALA A 20 27.22 -16.00 20.55
N LEU A 21 27.33 -15.36 19.38
CA LEU A 21 27.41 -13.90 19.28
C LEU A 21 26.10 -13.21 19.65
N LEU A 22 24.97 -13.66 19.08
CA LEU A 22 23.64 -13.06 19.26
C LEU A 22 23.11 -13.20 20.69
N LEU A 23 23.47 -14.27 21.39
CA LEU A 23 23.00 -14.58 22.75
C LEU A 23 24.01 -14.24 23.84
N ASN A 24 25.19 -13.70 23.50
CA ASN A 24 26.19 -13.32 24.49
C ASN A 24 25.72 -12.09 25.29
N PRO A 25 25.49 -12.21 26.61
CA PRO A 25 25.01 -11.10 27.44
C PRO A 25 26.04 -9.98 27.62
N ASP A 26 27.31 -10.22 27.31
CA ASP A 26 28.38 -9.20 27.36
C ASP A 26 28.58 -8.48 26.01
N SER A 27 27.78 -8.83 24.99
CA SER A 27 27.90 -8.28 23.64
C SER A 27 27.29 -6.88 23.55
N ARG A 28 28.12 -5.86 23.80
CA ARG A 28 27.72 -4.44 23.73
C ARG A 28 27.04 -4.03 22.42
N VAL A 29 27.41 -4.64 21.29
CA VAL A 29 26.81 -4.34 19.98
C VAL A 29 25.39 -4.88 19.86
N ILE A 30 25.15 -6.09 20.38
CA ILE A 30 23.81 -6.69 20.38
C ILE A 30 22.91 -5.94 21.36
N ASP A 31 23.40 -5.59 22.55
CA ASP A 31 22.64 -4.77 23.50
C ASP A 31 22.26 -3.41 22.91
N ALA A 32 23.18 -2.76 22.19
CA ALA A 32 22.91 -1.49 21.53
C ALA A 32 21.85 -1.64 20.44
N LEU A 33 21.92 -2.72 19.63
CA LEU A 33 20.92 -3.04 18.62
C LEU A 33 19.55 -3.26 19.26
N LEU A 34 19.47 -4.10 20.30
CA LEU A 34 18.21 -4.40 20.98
C LEU A 34 17.61 -3.14 21.61
N LYS A 35 18.41 -2.27 22.23
CA LYS A 35 17.93 -0.97 22.75
C LYS A 35 17.34 -0.07 21.67
N VAL A 36 17.90 -0.10 20.45
CA VAL A 36 17.32 0.63 19.31
C VAL A 36 15.98 0.00 18.90
N VAL A 37 15.89 -1.32 18.82
CA VAL A 37 14.63 -2.02 18.49
C VAL A 37 13.57 -1.76 19.57
N GLU A 38 13.91 -1.92 20.84
CA GLU A 38 13.03 -1.68 22.00
C GLU A 38 12.44 -0.27 22.03
N LYS A 39 13.20 0.74 21.57
CA LYS A 39 12.72 2.12 21.48
C LYS A 39 11.50 2.26 20.56
N TYR A 40 11.45 1.49 19.48
CA TYR A 40 10.37 1.54 18.48
C TYR A 40 9.32 0.45 18.68
N GLY A 41 9.63 -0.57 19.47
CA GLY A 41 8.77 -1.71 19.77
C GLY A 41 9.08 -2.93 18.90
N THR A 42 8.50 -4.04 19.29
CA THR A 42 8.52 -5.29 18.52
C THR A 42 7.71 -5.16 17.23
N PRO A 43 7.94 -6.01 16.21
CA PRO A 43 7.11 -6.04 15.01
C PRO A 43 5.61 -6.18 15.31
N GLU A 44 5.25 -7.00 16.30
CA GLU A 44 3.87 -7.20 16.74
C GLU A 44 3.25 -5.91 17.30
N GLU A 45 4.01 -5.18 18.13
CA GLU A 45 3.57 -3.90 18.70
C GLU A 45 3.43 -2.82 17.63
N ILE A 46 4.40 -2.71 16.71
CA ILE A 46 4.36 -1.77 15.60
C ILE A 46 3.14 -2.06 14.71
N ASN A 47 2.90 -3.33 14.37
CA ASN A 47 1.76 -3.72 13.55
C ASN A 47 0.42 -3.46 14.25
N ARG A 48 0.34 -3.71 15.57
CA ARG A 48 -0.84 -3.38 16.37
C ARG A 48 -1.10 -1.88 16.37
N GLN A 49 -0.07 -1.06 16.66
CA GLN A 49 -0.19 0.40 16.64
C GLN A 49 -0.59 0.91 15.24
N ALA A 50 -0.04 0.33 14.17
CA ALA A 50 -0.39 0.69 12.81
C ALA A 50 -1.83 0.30 12.44
N ALA A 51 -2.35 -0.83 12.94
CA ALA A 51 -3.74 -1.23 12.75
C ALA A 51 -4.69 -0.28 13.50
N GLU A 52 -4.36 0.05 14.74
CA GLU A 52 -5.14 0.98 15.55
C GLU A 52 -5.13 2.39 14.96
N ALA A 53 -3.96 2.91 14.56
CA ALA A 53 -3.82 4.24 13.96
C ALA A 53 -4.58 4.39 12.63
N ARG A 54 -4.87 3.27 11.95
CA ARG A 54 -5.64 3.23 10.71
C ARG A 54 -7.16 3.15 10.93
N GLN A 55 -7.64 3.00 12.17
CA GLN A 55 -9.07 3.01 12.43
C GLN A 55 -9.69 4.35 11.99
N LEU A 56 -10.77 4.30 11.22
CA LEU A 56 -11.41 5.48 10.64
C LEU A 56 -11.74 6.53 11.71
N ASP A 57 -12.34 6.12 12.83
CA ASP A 57 -12.71 7.03 13.92
C ASP A 57 -11.50 7.76 14.52
N ARG A 58 -10.35 7.08 14.63
CA ARG A 58 -9.11 7.70 15.13
C ARG A 58 -8.52 8.68 14.13
N LEU A 59 -8.57 8.35 12.83
CA LEU A 59 -8.12 9.26 11.77
C LEU A 59 -8.97 10.53 11.75
N LEU A 60 -10.30 10.39 11.85
CA LEU A 60 -11.24 11.50 11.93
C LEU A 60 -11.00 12.37 13.17
N ALA A 61 -10.79 11.76 14.34
CA ALA A 61 -10.48 12.50 15.56
C ALA A 61 -9.19 13.33 15.42
N ARG A 62 -8.13 12.76 14.85
CA ARG A 62 -6.86 13.50 14.60
C ARG A 62 -7.05 14.66 13.63
N LEU A 63 -7.91 14.50 12.63
CA LEU A 63 -8.24 15.56 11.68
C LEU A 63 -9.00 16.71 12.38
N ASP A 64 -9.88 16.40 13.33
CA ASP A 64 -10.58 17.41 14.13
C ASP A 64 -9.62 18.19 15.04
N GLU A 65 -8.69 17.48 15.70
CA GLU A 65 -7.69 18.07 16.59
C GLU A 65 -6.82 19.10 15.89
N ILE A 66 -6.45 18.86 14.63
CA ILE A 66 -5.65 19.79 13.83
C ILE A 66 -6.50 20.81 13.05
N HIS A 67 -7.83 20.82 13.25
CA HIS A 67 -8.77 21.65 12.52
C HIS A 67 -8.59 21.54 11.00
N SER A 68 -8.45 20.30 10.51
CA SER A 68 -8.19 20.04 9.10
C SER A 68 -9.34 20.57 8.22
N PRO A 69 -9.05 21.24 7.10
CA PRO A 69 -10.09 21.74 6.19
C PRO A 69 -10.85 20.61 5.48
N TYR A 70 -10.37 19.36 5.57
CA TYR A 70 -10.87 18.23 4.81
C TYR A 70 -12.02 17.47 5.46
N ARG A 71 -12.42 17.85 6.69
CA ARG A 71 -13.42 17.09 7.45
C ARG A 71 -14.78 17.03 6.75
N ALA A 72 -15.27 18.16 6.22
CA ALA A 72 -16.57 18.22 5.55
C ALA A 72 -16.64 17.32 4.31
N ASP A 73 -15.56 17.24 3.53
CA ASP A 73 -15.49 16.38 2.35
C ASP A 73 -15.43 14.88 2.73
N LEU A 74 -14.78 14.53 3.85
CA LEU A 74 -14.78 13.16 4.37
C LEU A 74 -16.17 12.73 4.85
N ASP A 75 -16.86 13.61 5.58
CA ASP A 75 -18.23 13.35 6.04
C ASP A 75 -19.16 13.15 4.83
N TRP A 76 -19.03 13.99 3.80
CA TRP A 76 -19.75 13.84 2.54
C TRP A 76 -19.48 12.50 1.86
N LEU A 77 -18.21 12.09 1.76
CA LEU A 77 -17.81 10.82 1.13
C LEU A 77 -18.38 9.60 1.89
N ILE A 78 -18.29 9.62 3.22
CA ILE A 78 -18.86 8.58 4.10
C ILE A 78 -20.38 8.50 3.91
N GLU A 79 -21.07 9.63 3.83
CA GLU A 79 -22.50 9.68 3.55
C GLU A 79 -22.82 9.08 2.18
N GLN A 80 -22.07 9.45 1.13
CA GLN A 80 -22.29 8.91 -0.23
C GLN A 80 -22.13 7.40 -0.28
N ARG A 81 -21.10 6.86 0.41
CA ARG A 81 -20.91 5.42 0.58
C ARG A 81 -22.10 4.78 1.29
N ASN A 82 -22.48 5.32 2.44
CA ASN A 82 -23.52 4.73 3.30
C ASN A 82 -24.89 4.66 2.61
N LYS A 83 -25.20 5.64 1.74
CA LYS A 83 -26.45 5.63 0.98
C LYS A 83 -26.38 4.83 -0.34
N GLY A 84 -25.25 4.19 -0.63
CA GLY A 84 -25.06 3.42 -1.87
C GLY A 84 -25.07 4.28 -3.13
N ALA A 85 -24.48 5.48 -3.09
CA ALA A 85 -24.48 6.41 -4.23
C ALA A 85 -23.61 5.96 -5.40
N PHE A 86 -22.59 5.15 -5.13
CA PHE A 86 -21.70 4.60 -6.16
C PHE A 86 -22.39 3.45 -6.89
N ILE A 87 -22.15 3.34 -8.21
CA ILE A 87 -22.67 2.24 -9.01
C ILE A 87 -22.05 0.91 -8.54
N SER A 88 -22.85 -0.16 -8.50
CA SER A 88 -22.34 -1.50 -8.25
C SER A 88 -21.63 -2.06 -9.50
N GLU A 89 -20.72 -3.01 -9.34
CA GLU A 89 -20.07 -3.66 -10.48
C GLU A 89 -21.09 -4.34 -11.41
N ALA A 90 -22.11 -4.99 -10.84
CA ALA A 90 -23.17 -5.63 -11.61
C ALA A 90 -23.97 -4.61 -12.45
N ASP A 91 -24.32 -3.46 -11.88
CA ASP A 91 -25.03 -2.41 -12.59
C ASP A 91 -24.16 -1.75 -13.65
N TYR A 92 -22.87 -1.57 -13.38
CA TYR A 92 -21.92 -1.04 -14.36
C TYR A 92 -21.77 -1.99 -15.55
N ARG A 93 -21.58 -3.29 -15.29
CA ARG A 93 -21.53 -4.34 -16.33
C ARG A 93 -22.79 -4.31 -17.19
N ARG A 94 -23.98 -4.20 -16.58
CA ARG A 94 -25.26 -4.10 -17.31
C ARG A 94 -25.39 -2.79 -18.09
N ALA A 95 -24.92 -1.66 -17.56
CA ALA A 95 -24.94 -0.38 -18.27
C ALA A 95 -24.09 -0.41 -19.55
N VAL A 96 -22.96 -1.12 -19.54
CA VAL A 96 -22.04 -1.23 -20.69
C VAL A 96 -22.45 -2.33 -21.66
N LEU A 97 -22.86 -3.50 -21.16
CA LEU A 97 -23.09 -4.70 -21.98
C LEU A 97 -24.56 -5.01 -22.26
N GLY A 98 -25.49 -4.30 -21.62
CA GLY A 98 -26.92 -4.58 -21.68
C GLY A 98 -27.27 -5.98 -21.14
N ASP A 99 -28.28 -6.61 -21.72
CA ASP A 99 -28.79 -7.94 -21.32
C ASP A 99 -27.74 -9.04 -21.36
N ARG A 100 -26.65 -8.85 -22.14
CA ARG A 100 -25.55 -9.81 -22.20
C ARG A 100 -24.85 -9.99 -20.86
N ALA A 101 -24.87 -8.96 -19.99
CA ALA A 101 -24.23 -9.03 -18.68
C ALA A 101 -24.75 -10.20 -17.83
N ASP A 102 -26.01 -10.61 -18.01
CA ASP A 102 -26.66 -11.66 -17.21
C ASP A 102 -26.40 -13.08 -17.72
N ALA A 103 -26.01 -13.21 -18.98
CA ALA A 103 -25.72 -14.50 -19.61
C ALA A 103 -24.22 -14.80 -19.69
N MET A 104 -23.37 -13.80 -19.43
CA MET A 104 -21.92 -13.92 -19.53
C MET A 104 -21.32 -14.39 -18.21
N THR A 105 -20.38 -15.32 -18.29
CA THR A 105 -19.47 -15.63 -17.19
C THR A 105 -18.24 -14.73 -17.31
N PHE A 106 -17.99 -13.92 -16.29
CA PHE A 106 -16.79 -13.10 -16.21
C PHE A 106 -15.64 -13.93 -15.65
N ALA A 107 -14.44 -13.73 -16.19
CA ALA A 107 -13.24 -14.41 -15.72
C ALA A 107 -12.68 -13.67 -14.49
N ASP A 108 -13.37 -13.78 -13.35
CA ASP A 108 -13.02 -13.04 -12.14
C ASP A 108 -11.63 -13.43 -11.58
N ASP A 109 -11.10 -14.61 -11.93
CA ASP A 109 -9.71 -15.02 -11.64
C ASP A 109 -8.65 -14.14 -12.32
N PHE A 110 -9.04 -13.40 -13.36
CA PHE A 110 -8.19 -12.44 -14.09
C PHE A 110 -8.73 -11.01 -13.96
N ALA A 111 -9.48 -10.72 -12.89
CA ALA A 111 -10.03 -9.40 -12.66
C ALA A 111 -8.91 -8.35 -12.62
N VAL A 112 -9.03 -7.35 -13.51
CA VAL A 112 -8.12 -6.20 -13.51
C VAL A 112 -8.48 -5.27 -12.36
N THR A 113 -7.46 -4.75 -11.68
CA THR A 113 -7.66 -3.75 -10.63
C THR A 113 -7.69 -2.36 -11.25
N LEU A 114 -8.77 -1.61 -11.04
CA LEU A 114 -8.81 -0.19 -11.37
C LEU A 114 -8.03 0.60 -10.32
N GLU A 115 -6.91 1.17 -10.73
CA GLU A 115 -5.96 1.90 -9.87
C GLU A 115 -5.79 3.35 -10.33
N ILE A 116 -5.69 4.28 -9.37
CA ILE A 116 -5.10 5.60 -9.60
C ILE A 116 -3.66 5.60 -9.11
N SER A 117 -2.72 5.58 -10.06
CA SER A 117 -1.28 5.46 -9.74
C SER A 117 -0.60 6.79 -9.32
N ALA A 118 -1.34 7.90 -9.29
CA ALA A 118 -0.80 9.23 -8.95
C ALA A 118 -1.81 10.10 -8.17
N ALA A 119 -2.35 9.56 -7.07
CA ALA A 119 -3.27 10.29 -6.18
C ALA A 119 -2.46 11.18 -5.21
N GLN A 120 -2.09 12.39 -5.64
CA GLN A 120 -1.20 13.24 -4.86
C GLN A 120 -1.91 14.01 -3.75
N HIS A 121 -3.16 14.42 -3.94
CA HIS A 121 -3.87 15.26 -2.97
C HIS A 121 -5.25 14.69 -2.67
N PHE A 122 -5.66 14.75 -1.40
CA PHE A 122 -6.97 14.30 -0.95
C PHE A 122 -8.13 14.92 -1.75
N PRO A 123 -8.15 16.23 -2.08
CA PRO A 123 -9.22 16.82 -2.88
C PRO A 123 -9.44 16.17 -4.24
N TRP A 124 -8.40 15.55 -4.84
CA TRP A 124 -8.54 14.85 -6.11
C TRP A 124 -9.35 13.57 -5.99
N LEU A 125 -9.24 12.88 -4.84
CA LEU A 125 -10.08 11.72 -4.55
C LEU A 125 -11.55 12.12 -4.46
N ILE A 126 -11.84 13.28 -3.86
CA ILE A 126 -13.21 13.80 -3.77
C ILE A 126 -13.75 14.20 -5.14
N ALA A 127 -12.91 14.80 -5.99
CA ALA A 127 -13.27 15.11 -7.37
C ALA A 127 -13.61 13.83 -8.15
N GLU A 128 -12.78 12.79 -8.03
CA GLU A 128 -13.03 11.47 -8.64
C GLU A 128 -14.31 10.84 -8.10
N ALA A 129 -14.55 10.87 -6.77
CA ALA A 129 -15.76 10.32 -6.17
C ALA A 129 -17.02 11.02 -6.68
N LYS A 130 -16.99 12.36 -6.81
CA LYS A 130 -18.09 13.14 -7.39
C LYS A 130 -18.33 12.74 -8.85
N GLN A 131 -17.27 12.64 -9.65
CA GLN A 131 -17.37 12.21 -11.04
C GLN A 131 -17.94 10.79 -11.17
N ALA A 132 -17.43 9.83 -10.38
CA ALA A 132 -17.86 8.44 -10.43
C ALA A 132 -19.35 8.30 -10.14
N ILE A 133 -19.85 9.06 -9.16
CA ILE A 133 -21.29 9.12 -8.85
C ILE A 133 -22.07 9.76 -10.00
N GLU A 134 -21.65 10.93 -10.49
CA GLU A 134 -22.36 11.68 -11.54
C GLU A 134 -22.47 10.90 -12.85
N LYS A 135 -21.35 10.30 -13.29
CA LYS A 135 -21.24 9.59 -14.55
C LYS A 135 -21.57 8.10 -14.45
N ARG A 136 -21.83 7.62 -13.23
CA ARG A 136 -22.01 6.19 -12.94
C ARG A 136 -20.82 5.35 -13.38
N GLU A 137 -19.62 5.83 -13.10
CA GLU A 137 -18.35 5.12 -13.32
C GLU A 137 -17.97 4.30 -12.07
N LEU A 138 -17.17 3.25 -12.25
CA LEU A 138 -16.63 2.50 -11.13
C LEU A 138 -15.59 3.34 -10.39
N MET A 139 -15.72 3.44 -9.06
CA MET A 139 -14.71 4.05 -8.22
C MET A 139 -13.46 3.14 -8.17
N PRO A 140 -12.24 3.67 -8.35
CA PRO A 140 -11.01 2.90 -8.19
C PRO A 140 -10.89 2.28 -6.79
N GLY A 141 -10.41 1.02 -6.74
CA GLY A 141 -10.23 0.26 -5.49
C GLY A 141 -8.79 0.26 -4.97
N ARG A 142 -7.85 0.83 -5.74
CA ARG A 142 -6.44 0.91 -5.40
C ARG A 142 -5.86 2.28 -5.74
N PHE A 143 -5.00 2.78 -4.87
CA PHE A 143 -4.39 4.09 -5.03
C PHE A 143 -2.90 4.04 -4.72
N ILE A 144 -2.11 4.75 -5.52
CA ILE A 144 -0.72 5.05 -5.22
C ILE A 144 -0.64 6.55 -4.97
N ARG A 145 -0.26 6.91 -3.75
CA ARG A 145 0.01 8.29 -3.36
C ARG A 145 1.50 8.54 -3.49
N VAL A 146 1.85 9.60 -4.21
CA VAL A 146 3.24 9.99 -4.45
C VAL A 146 3.43 11.43 -4.04
N ARG A 147 4.03 11.67 -2.87
CA ARG A 147 4.30 13.00 -2.34
C ARG A 147 5.66 13.07 -1.65
N TYR A 148 6.13 14.29 -1.45
CA TYR A 148 7.31 14.54 -0.63
C TYR A 148 6.95 14.42 0.85
N MET A 149 7.75 13.65 1.62
CA MET A 149 7.53 13.49 3.06
C MET A 149 7.55 14.84 3.78
N LYS A 150 8.46 15.75 3.39
CA LYS A 150 8.55 17.10 3.96
C LYS A 150 7.29 17.94 3.75
N GLU A 151 6.64 17.76 2.61
CA GLU A 151 5.38 18.43 2.32
C GLU A 151 4.25 17.79 3.13
N SER A 152 4.20 16.45 3.18
CA SER A 152 3.19 15.69 3.93
C SER A 152 3.23 15.91 5.44
N GLU A 153 4.40 16.21 6.02
CA GLU A 153 4.52 16.56 7.44
C GLU A 153 3.76 17.87 7.81
N ALA A 154 3.54 18.75 6.84
CA ALA A 154 2.97 20.09 7.05
C ALA A 154 1.73 20.37 6.16
N ASP A 155 1.05 19.32 5.68
CA ASP A 155 -0.01 19.41 4.69
C ASP A 155 -1.43 19.66 5.26
N GLN A 156 -1.52 20.14 6.50
CA GLN A 156 -2.78 20.35 7.23
C GLN A 156 -3.71 19.11 7.27
N GLY A 157 -3.10 17.92 7.24
CA GLY A 157 -3.81 16.65 7.36
C GLY A 157 -4.26 16.06 6.03
N ASP A 158 -3.75 16.50 4.87
CA ASP A 158 -4.06 15.88 3.58
C ASP A 158 -3.69 14.39 3.58
N LEU A 159 -2.54 14.03 4.14
CA LEU A 159 -2.15 12.63 4.33
C LEU A 159 -3.19 11.85 5.15
N LEU A 160 -3.59 12.39 6.31
CA LEU A 160 -4.57 11.75 7.19
C LEU A 160 -5.95 11.65 6.54
N ALA A 161 -6.35 12.69 5.80
CA ALA A 161 -7.60 12.72 5.06
C ALA A 161 -7.61 11.69 3.93
N GLY A 162 -6.48 11.55 3.22
CA GLY A 162 -6.25 10.48 2.25
C GLY A 162 -6.44 9.10 2.88
N MET A 163 -5.75 8.83 3.99
CA MET A 163 -5.88 7.57 4.72
C MET A 163 -7.32 7.31 5.16
N ALA A 164 -7.99 8.32 5.72
CA ALA A 164 -9.38 8.23 6.17
C ALA A 164 -10.34 7.93 5.01
N ALA A 165 -10.14 8.58 3.87
CA ALA A 165 -10.93 8.33 2.67
C ALA A 165 -10.81 6.87 2.19
N MET A 166 -9.59 6.32 2.16
CA MET A 166 -9.36 4.93 1.78
C MET A 166 -10.03 3.96 2.74
N GLN A 167 -9.95 4.22 4.05
CA GLN A 167 -10.66 3.44 5.06
C GLN A 167 -12.18 3.56 4.92
N ALA A 168 -12.68 4.75 4.57
CA ALA A 168 -14.09 4.97 4.32
C ALA A 168 -14.56 4.11 3.13
N ILE A 169 -13.92 4.19 1.98
CA ILE A 169 -14.40 3.48 0.77
C ILE A 169 -13.93 2.01 0.68
N GLY A 170 -13.11 1.54 1.63
CA GLY A 170 -12.56 0.18 1.62
C GLY A 170 -11.48 -0.03 0.55
N ALA A 171 -10.80 1.02 0.11
CA ALA A 171 -9.76 0.95 -0.90
C ALA A 171 -8.40 0.60 -0.31
N SER A 172 -7.58 -0.08 -1.10
CA SER A 172 -6.17 -0.29 -0.80
C SER A 172 -5.34 0.89 -1.26
N TYR A 173 -4.24 1.18 -0.56
CA TYR A 173 -3.32 2.21 -0.99
C TYR A 173 -1.89 1.91 -0.56
N VAL A 174 -0.97 2.51 -1.29
CA VAL A 174 0.43 2.68 -0.88
C VAL A 174 0.74 4.17 -0.90
N ASP A 175 1.49 4.63 0.10
CA ASP A 175 2.03 5.98 0.13
C ASP A 175 3.54 5.89 0.01
N THR A 176 4.11 6.52 -1.02
CA THR A 176 5.55 6.47 -1.23
C THR A 176 6.21 7.40 -0.24
N LEU A 177 7.02 6.84 0.66
CA LEU A 177 7.95 7.61 1.47
C LEU A 177 9.10 8.05 0.55
N ASP A 178 9.32 9.36 0.50
CA ASP A 178 10.25 10.07 -0.38
C ASP A 178 11.60 9.35 -0.55
N THR A 179 11.76 8.69 -1.69
CA THR A 179 13.01 8.05 -2.13
C THR A 179 13.35 8.55 -3.53
N LYS A 180 13.22 9.87 -3.80
CA LYS A 180 13.47 10.46 -5.13
C LYS A 180 14.89 10.26 -5.69
N GLU A 181 15.70 9.42 -5.06
CA GLU A 181 16.88 8.81 -5.64
C GLU A 181 16.61 7.31 -5.84
N THR A 182 16.63 6.87 -7.10
CA THR A 182 16.94 5.46 -7.36
C THR A 182 18.42 5.31 -7.07
N ASP A 183 18.79 4.52 -6.07
CA ASP A 183 20.19 4.09 -5.85
C ASP A 183 20.70 3.17 -6.99
N GLY A 184 19.90 2.95 -8.02
CA GLY A 184 20.16 2.03 -9.13
C GLY A 184 19.82 0.58 -8.82
N SER A 185 19.29 0.27 -7.64
CA SER A 185 18.97 -1.11 -7.24
C SER A 185 17.66 -1.64 -7.82
N ASN A 186 16.77 -0.75 -8.30
CA ASN A 186 15.52 -1.17 -8.92
C ASN A 186 15.76 -1.63 -10.36
N VAL A 187 16.05 -2.93 -10.51
CA VAL A 187 16.32 -3.59 -11.79
C VAL A 187 15.21 -3.40 -12.83
N HIS A 188 13.98 -3.07 -12.43
CA HIS A 188 12.87 -2.81 -13.35
C HIS A 188 12.96 -1.44 -14.03
N LEU A 189 13.63 -0.47 -13.39
CA LEU A 189 13.84 0.89 -13.90
C LEU A 189 15.19 1.05 -14.61
N GLY A 190 15.88 -0.06 -14.93
CA GLY A 190 17.21 -0.08 -15.55
C GLY A 190 17.25 0.18 -17.06
N GLY A 191 16.10 0.22 -17.75
CA GLY A 191 16.02 0.55 -19.18
C GLY A 191 14.79 -0.03 -19.89
N PRO A 192 14.66 0.19 -21.22
CA PRO A 192 13.54 -0.29 -22.02
C PRO A 192 13.31 -1.82 -21.94
N ASP A 193 14.39 -2.59 -21.78
CA ASP A 193 14.34 -4.06 -21.72
C ASP A 193 13.75 -4.58 -20.40
N THR A 194 13.81 -3.79 -19.32
CA THR A 194 13.32 -4.17 -17.99
C THR A 194 11.97 -3.53 -17.65
N ILE A 195 11.65 -2.41 -18.29
CA ILE A 195 10.42 -1.64 -18.01
C ILE A 195 9.15 -2.33 -18.50
N THR A 196 9.26 -3.23 -19.47
CA THR A 196 8.12 -3.99 -20.03
C THR A 196 7.53 -4.98 -19.02
N GLY A 197 8.35 -5.55 -18.13
CA GLY A 197 7.86 -6.38 -17.02
C GLY A 197 7.11 -5.59 -15.94
N TYR A 198 7.47 -4.33 -15.75
CA TYR A 198 6.83 -3.41 -14.79
C TYR A 198 5.41 -3.02 -15.23
N PHE A 199 5.21 -2.68 -16.50
CA PHE A 199 3.90 -2.28 -17.03
C PHE A 199 2.97 -3.44 -17.41
N GLY A 200 3.48 -4.68 -17.45
CA GLY A 200 2.70 -5.89 -17.74
C GLY A 200 1.79 -6.38 -16.60
N GLY A 201 1.78 -5.70 -15.44
CA GLY A 201 0.79 -5.90 -14.38
C GLY A 201 0.98 -7.12 -13.47
N ILE A 202 1.88 -8.05 -13.79
CA ILE A 202 2.08 -9.27 -12.97
C ILE A 202 3.14 -9.05 -11.86
N GLY A 203 3.85 -7.91 -11.89
CA GLY A 203 5.02 -7.71 -11.04
C GLY A 203 6.15 -8.68 -11.41
N GLN A 204 7.27 -8.61 -10.69
CA GLN A 204 8.42 -9.49 -10.91
C GLN A 204 8.04 -10.96 -10.61
N PRO A 205 8.29 -11.93 -11.51
CA PRO A 205 8.20 -13.35 -11.14
C PRO A 205 9.14 -13.61 -9.95
N ASN A 206 8.66 -14.31 -8.92
CA ASN A 206 9.42 -14.59 -7.69
C ASN A 206 10.83 -15.16 -7.97
N GLU A 207 11.01 -15.87 -9.07
CA GLU A 207 12.27 -16.49 -9.48
C GLU A 207 13.29 -15.53 -10.10
N TYR A 208 12.90 -14.30 -10.46
CA TYR A 208 13.80 -13.37 -11.15
C TYR A 208 14.92 -12.85 -10.24
N ALA A 209 14.72 -12.84 -8.91
CA ALA A 209 15.79 -12.59 -7.95
C ALA A 209 16.89 -13.67 -7.98
N LEU A 210 16.61 -14.86 -8.53
CA LEU A 210 17.55 -15.97 -8.68
C LEU A 210 18.35 -15.91 -10.00
N LYS A 211 18.08 -14.92 -10.87
CA LYS A 211 18.80 -14.72 -12.15
C LYS A 211 19.99 -13.77 -12.03
N TRP A 212 20.35 -13.37 -10.81
CA TRP A 212 21.56 -12.58 -10.51
C TRP A 212 22.83 -13.41 -10.73
#